data_AF-N8XYM9-F1
#
_entry.id   AF-N8XYM9-F1
#
_cell.length_a   1.000
_cell.length_b   1.000
_cell.length_c   1.000
_cell.angle_alpha   90.00
_cell.angle_beta   90.00
_cell.angle_gamma   90.00
#
_symmetry.space_group_name_H-M   'P 1'
#
loop_
_entity.id
_entity.type
_entity.pdbx_description
1 polymer ?
#
loop_
_entity_poly.entity_id
_entity_poly.type
_entity_poly.pdbx_seq_one_letter_code
_entity_poly.pdbx_strand_id
1 'polypeptide(L)'
;MDLPFGCVVDPVGLATKQGLAVLHHAIQQGKGNAFLHSFLKGVFADGVDAASMKGLHFLADRAGISVSEVTASLNDESCKIIAEENRKELLDKGLWGVPSFYVEGYSALWGQDRIWMLERDLIQSLSI
;
A
#
# COMPACT_ATOMS: atom_id res chain seq x y z
N MET A 1 11.72 -23.01 -8.20
CA MET A 1 11.99 -22.71 -6.78
C MET A 1 12.83 -21.44 -6.81
N ASP A 2 12.26 -20.36 -7.35
CA ASP A 2 12.99 -19.14 -7.73
C ASP A 2 12.11 -17.94 -7.39
N LEU A 3 11.92 -17.70 -6.09
CA LEU A 3 11.51 -16.37 -5.66
C LEU A 3 12.76 -15.50 -5.78
N PRO A 4 12.80 -14.49 -6.66
CA PRO A 4 13.94 -13.61 -6.74
C PRO A 4 13.98 -12.77 -5.46
N PHE A 5 14.73 -13.25 -4.47
CA PHE A 5 15.12 -12.46 -3.31
C PHE A 5 16.24 -11.53 -3.79
N GLY A 6 15.85 -10.41 -4.40
CA GLY A 6 16.79 -9.40 -4.89
C GLY A 6 17.16 -8.40 -3.80
N CYS A 7 17.71 -7.26 -4.21
CA CYS A 7 18.04 -6.18 -3.29
C CYS A 7 16.75 -5.59 -2.69
N VAL A 8 16.74 -5.39 -1.37
CA VAL A 8 15.64 -4.71 -0.68
C VAL A 8 16.05 -3.27 -0.39
N VAL A 9 15.15 -2.33 -0.69
CA VAL A 9 15.23 -0.95 -0.19
C VAL A 9 14.01 -0.74 0.70
N ASP A 10 14.25 -0.44 1.98
CA ASP A 10 13.17 -0.16 2.93
C ASP A 10 12.41 1.12 2.50
N PRO A 11 11.11 1.05 2.19
CA PRO A 11 10.35 2.22 1.76
C PRO A 11 9.95 3.17 2.91
N VAL A 12 10.26 2.85 4.18
CA VAL A 12 9.89 3.70 5.31
C VAL A 12 10.34 5.15 5.11
N GLY A 13 9.46 6.09 5.45
CA GLY A 13 9.72 7.52 5.33
C GLY A 13 9.20 8.10 4.02
N LEU A 14 10.09 8.73 3.24
CA LEU A 14 9.70 9.50 2.06
C LEU A 14 9.09 8.63 0.96
N ALA A 15 9.66 7.44 0.71
CA ALA A 15 9.17 6.50 -0.28
C ALA A 15 7.71 6.10 0.00
N THR A 16 7.36 5.72 1.24
CA THR A 16 5.96 5.43 1.62
C THR A 16 5.05 6.64 1.44
N LYS A 17 5.49 7.86 1.80
CA LYS A 17 4.66 9.07 1.60
C LYS A 17 4.37 9.33 0.12
N GLN A 18 5.37 9.24 -0.74
CA GLN A 18 5.23 9.42 -2.19
C GLN A 18 4.41 8.29 -2.82
N GLY A 19 4.65 7.04 -2.41
CA GLY A 19 3.90 5.87 -2.84
C GLY A 19 2.42 5.99 -2.50
N LEU A 20 2.08 6.40 -1.28
CA LEU A 20 0.68 6.62 -0.89
C LEU A 20 0.02 7.74 -1.71
N ALA A 21 0.72 8.85 -1.96
CA ALA A 21 0.20 9.94 -2.78
C ALA A 21 -0.13 9.47 -4.21
N VAL A 22 0.80 8.77 -4.88
CA VAL A 22 0.56 8.24 -6.23
C VAL A 22 -0.53 7.16 -6.21
N LEU A 23 -0.53 6.29 -5.20
CA LEU A 23 -1.55 5.23 -5.06
C LEU A 23 -2.96 5.82 -4.90
N HIS A 24 -3.12 6.89 -4.13
CA HIS A 24 -4.40 7.56 -3.91
C HIS A 24 -5.07 7.97 -5.24
N HIS A 25 -4.31 8.59 -6.14
CA HIS A 25 -4.81 8.93 -7.48
C HIS A 25 -4.92 7.72 -8.40
N ALA A 26 -3.98 6.78 -8.34
CA ALA A 26 -4.00 5.58 -9.17
C ALA A 26 -5.27 4.74 -8.93
N ILE A 27 -5.74 4.65 -7.69
CA ILE A 27 -7.00 3.97 -7.34
C ILE A 27 -8.18 4.58 -8.10
N GLN A 28 -8.29 5.91 -8.12
CA GLN A 28 -9.38 6.64 -8.79
C GLN A 28 -9.40 6.43 -10.31
N GLN A 29 -8.24 6.06 -10.89
CA GLN A 29 -8.08 5.80 -12.32
C GLN A 29 -8.15 4.30 -12.68
N GLY A 30 -8.43 3.42 -11.72
CA GLY A 30 -8.39 1.96 -11.93
C GLY A 30 -6.98 1.38 -12.10
N LYS A 31 -5.92 2.16 -11.84
CA LYS A 31 -4.51 1.74 -11.90
C LYS A 31 -3.93 1.34 -10.54
N GLY A 32 -4.73 1.41 -9.46
CA GLY A 32 -4.29 1.21 -8.08
C GLY A 32 -3.56 -0.12 -7.85
N ASN A 33 -4.16 -1.25 -8.26
CA ASN A 33 -3.56 -2.57 -8.08
C ASN A 33 -2.24 -2.73 -8.86
N ALA A 34 -2.20 -2.23 -10.10
CA ALA A 34 -1.01 -2.28 -10.93
C ALA A 34 0.14 -1.47 -10.32
N PHE A 35 -0.16 -0.27 -9.82
CA PHE A 35 0.82 0.58 -9.15
C PHE A 35 1.29 -0.01 -7.82
N LEU A 36 0.37 -0.48 -6.97
CA LEU A 36 0.71 -1.09 -5.69
C LEU A 36 1.62 -2.31 -5.87
N HIS A 37 1.30 -3.18 -6.82
CA HIS A 37 2.14 -4.34 -7.14
C HIS A 37 3.52 -3.90 -7.67
N SER A 38 3.56 -2.94 -8.61
CA SER A 38 4.82 -2.40 -9.14
C SER A 38 5.68 -1.82 -8.02
N PHE A 39 5.09 -1.01 -7.13
CA PHE A 39 5.75 -0.36 -6.02
C PHE A 39 6.31 -1.38 -5.02
N LEU A 40 5.46 -2.28 -4.50
CA LEU A 40 5.88 -3.27 -3.50
C LEU A 40 6.94 -4.22 -4.05
N LYS A 41 6.78 -4.73 -5.27
CA LYS A 41 7.82 -5.54 -5.92
C LYS A 41 9.10 -4.73 -6.13
N GLY A 42 8.96 -3.48 -6.57
CA GLY A 42 10.06 -2.55 -6.79
C GLY A 42 10.98 -2.40 -5.59
N VAL A 43 10.39 -2.12 -4.43
CA VAL A 43 11.14 -1.84 -3.19
C VAL A 43 11.58 -3.13 -2.48
N PHE A 44 10.76 -4.18 -2.47
CA PHE A 44 11.04 -5.42 -1.72
C PHE A 44 11.74 -6.53 -2.51
N ALA A 45 11.84 -6.43 -3.84
CA ALA A 45 12.48 -7.46 -4.66
C ALA A 45 13.42 -6.91 -5.72
N ASP A 46 13.14 -5.74 -6.30
CA ASP A 46 13.93 -5.18 -7.41
C ASP A 46 14.98 -4.15 -6.96
N GLY A 47 15.02 -3.76 -5.68
CA GLY A 47 15.99 -2.80 -5.13
C GLY A 47 15.81 -1.36 -5.61
N VAL A 48 14.59 -0.98 -5.98
CA VAL A 48 14.30 0.37 -6.49
C VAL A 48 14.11 1.34 -5.33
N ASP A 49 14.93 2.40 -5.30
CA ASP A 49 14.75 3.51 -4.39
C ASP A 49 13.56 4.40 -4.81
N ALA A 50 12.41 4.14 -4.21
CA ALA A 50 11.18 4.90 -4.43
C ALA A 50 11.16 6.28 -3.76
N ALA A 51 12.16 6.63 -2.93
CA ALA A 51 12.31 8.00 -2.41
C ALA A 51 12.92 8.93 -3.48
N SER A 52 13.62 8.35 -4.46
CA SER A 52 14.12 9.07 -5.63
C SER A 52 13.02 9.28 -6.67
N MET A 53 12.99 10.47 -7.30
CA MET A 53 12.04 10.73 -8.40
C MET A 53 12.24 9.77 -9.58
N LYS A 54 13.48 9.38 -9.87
CA LYS A 54 13.80 8.40 -10.92
C LYS A 54 13.15 7.05 -10.62
N GLY A 55 13.30 6.55 -9.38
CA GLY A 55 12.71 5.28 -8.96
C GLY A 55 11.19 5.35 -8.93
N LEU A 56 10.62 6.41 -8.34
CA LEU A 56 9.17 6.60 -8.30
C LEU A 56 8.54 6.63 -9.71
N HIS A 57 9.12 7.39 -10.64
CA HIS A 57 8.63 7.42 -12.02
C HIS A 57 8.77 6.07 -12.72
N PHE A 58 9.86 5.34 -12.51
CA PHE A 58 10.03 4.00 -13.05
C PHE A 58 8.94 3.03 -12.55
N LEU A 59 8.59 3.09 -11.27
CA LEU A 59 7.53 2.26 -10.68
C LEU A 59 6.14 2.66 -11.17
N ALA A 60 5.90 3.97 -11.35
CA ALA A 60 4.67 4.52 -11.89
C ALA A 60 4.45 4.16 -13.37
N ASP A 61 5.50 4.24 -14.18
CA ASP A 61 5.48 3.92 -15.62
C ASP A 61 5.11 2.46 -15.87
N ARG A 62 5.62 1.52 -15.05
CA ARG A 62 5.21 0.11 -15.06
C ARG A 62 3.70 -0.11 -14.88
N ALA A 63 3.00 0.84 -14.27
CA ALA A 63 1.55 0.83 -14.05
C ALA A 63 0.78 1.74 -15.02
N GLY A 64 1.44 2.30 -16.04
CA GLY A 64 0.83 3.22 -17.00
C GLY A 64 0.51 4.59 -16.41
N ILE A 65 1.25 5.04 -15.39
CA ILE A 65 1.11 6.37 -14.78
C ILE A 65 2.24 7.27 -15.29
N SER A 66 1.87 8.34 -15.98
CA SER A 66 2.79 9.32 -16.55
C SER A 66 3.50 10.16 -15.49
N VAL A 67 4.62 10.76 -15.89
CA VAL A 67 5.37 11.73 -15.08
C VAL A 67 4.50 12.90 -14.60
N SER A 68 3.58 13.38 -15.45
CA SER A 68 2.65 14.45 -15.08
C SER A 68 1.64 14.00 -14.03
N GLU A 69 1.12 12.77 -14.12
CA GLU A 69 0.21 12.22 -13.11
C GLU A 69 0.93 12.01 -11.77
N VAL A 70 2.18 11.53 -11.78
CA VAL A 70 3.00 11.45 -10.55
C VAL A 70 3.19 12.82 -9.94
N THR A 71 3.60 13.81 -10.75
CA THR A 71 3.84 15.18 -10.26
C THR A 71 2.58 15.81 -9.68
N ALA A 72 1.43 15.63 -10.35
CA ALA A 72 0.14 16.09 -9.85
C ALA A 72 -0.21 15.43 -8.51
N SER A 73 0.00 14.12 -8.39
CA SER A 73 -0.26 13.37 -7.16
C SER A 73 0.60 13.84 -5.99
N LEU A 74 1.87 14.18 -6.24
CA LEU A 74 2.79 14.68 -5.20
C LEU A 74 2.46 16.09 -4.72
N ASN A 75 1.73 16.87 -5.52
CA ASN A 75 1.30 18.22 -5.17
C ASN A 75 -0.11 18.24 -4.54
N ASP A 76 -0.80 17.09 -4.49
CA ASP A 76 -2.08 16.95 -3.82
C ASP A 76 -1.91 16.43 -2.39
N GLU A 77 -2.51 17.15 -1.45
CA GLU A 77 -2.45 16.87 -0.02
C GLU A 77 -3.63 16.00 0.45
N SER A 78 -4.61 15.73 -0.41
CA SER A 78 -5.81 14.92 -0.12
C SER A 78 -5.46 13.53 0.44
N CYS A 79 -4.39 12.91 -0.06
CA CYS A 79 -3.89 11.63 0.43
C CYS A 79 -3.55 11.66 1.94
N LYS A 80 -3.06 12.78 2.47
CA LYS A 80 -2.68 12.87 3.89
C LYS A 80 -3.90 12.81 4.80
N ILE A 81 -5.03 13.35 4.37
CA ILE A 81 -6.29 13.29 5.11
C ILE A 81 -6.73 11.84 5.24
N ILE A 82 -6.79 11.11 4.12
CA ILE A 82 -7.18 9.69 4.09
C ILE A 82 -6.19 8.83 4.90
N ALA A 83 -4.89 9.09 4.79
CA ALA A 83 -3.88 8.36 5.55
C ALA A 83 -4.04 8.56 7.06
N GLU A 84 -4.39 9.78 7.50
CA GLU A 84 -4.64 10.09 8.91
C GLU A 84 -5.94 9.47 9.43
N GLU A 85 -7.00 9.45 8.62
CA GLU A 85 -8.26 8.77 8.95
C GLU A 85 -8.03 7.26 9.15
N ASN A 86 -7.36 6.62 8.19
CA ASN A 86 -7.00 5.20 8.30
C ASN A 86 -6.09 4.93 9.51
N ARG A 87 -5.17 5.85 9.84
CA ARG A 87 -4.30 5.73 11.01
C ARG A 87 -5.09 5.82 12.31
N LYS A 88 -6.07 6.72 12.40
CA LYS A 88 -6.95 6.82 13.58
C LYS A 88 -7.79 5.57 13.74
N GLU A 89 -8.41 5.08 12.66
CA GLU A 89 -9.20 3.84 12.71
C GLU A 89 -8.35 2.65 13.17
N LEU A 90 -7.12 2.55 12.67
CA LEU A 90 -6.17 1.52 13.10
C LEU A 90 -5.91 1.59 14.61
N LEU A 91 -5.66 2.78 15.16
CA LEU A 91 -5.43 2.96 16.60
C LEU A 91 -6.70 2.69 17.43
N ASP A 92 -7.86 3.13 16.97
CA ASP A 92 -9.15 2.93 17.64
C ASP A 92 -9.52 1.43 17.73
N LYS A 93 -8.98 0.62 16.83
CA LYS A 93 -9.07 -0.85 16.84
C LYS A 93 -8.01 -1.54 17.70
N GLY A 94 -7.19 -0.77 18.42
CA GLY A 94 -6.11 -1.28 19.29
C GLY A 94 -4.90 -1.82 18.53
N LEU A 95 -4.78 -1.49 17.24
CA LEU A 95 -3.65 -1.88 16.39
C LEU A 95 -2.62 -0.75 16.35
N TRP A 96 -1.40 -1.05 15.94
CA TRP A 96 -0.29 -0.08 15.90
C TRP A 96 0.57 -0.16 14.65
N GLY A 97 0.33 -1.16 13.78
CA GLY A 97 1.19 -1.44 12.63
C GLY A 97 0.47 -2.18 11.51
N VAL A 98 1.22 -2.55 10.48
CA VAL A 98 0.72 -3.19 9.25
C VAL A 98 1.44 -4.53 8.99
N PRO A 99 0.84 -5.43 8.19
CA PRO A 99 -0.54 -5.38 7.72
C PRO A 99 -1.52 -5.63 8.87
N SER A 100 -2.65 -4.94 8.82
CA SER A 100 -3.75 -5.06 9.77
C SER A 100 -5.05 -5.29 9.02
N PHE A 101 -5.94 -6.08 9.60
CA PHE A 101 -7.20 -6.48 9.02
C PHE A 101 -8.33 -6.39 10.04
N TYR A 102 -9.54 -6.07 9.58
CA TYR A 102 -10.72 -6.00 10.42
C TYR A 102 -11.95 -6.42 9.60
N VAL A 103 -12.74 -7.33 10.15
CA VAL A 103 -14.07 -7.70 9.64
C VAL A 103 -15.09 -7.21 10.67
N GLU A 104 -16.13 -6.53 10.21
CA GLU A 104 -17.15 -5.97 11.11
C GLU A 104 -17.78 -7.06 11.99
N GLY A 105 -17.82 -6.82 13.30
CA GLY A 105 -18.31 -7.79 14.30
C GLY A 105 -17.25 -8.77 14.83
N TYR A 106 -16.01 -8.74 14.31
CA TYR A 106 -14.92 -9.63 14.71
C TYR A 106 -13.76 -8.86 15.38
N SER A 107 -12.78 -9.60 15.88
CA SER A 107 -11.59 -9.01 16.48
C SER A 107 -10.67 -8.45 15.39
N ALA A 108 -10.01 -7.32 15.67
CA ALA A 108 -8.98 -6.79 14.80
C ALA A 108 -7.76 -7.73 14.78
N LEU A 109 -7.17 -7.92 13.60
CA LEU A 109 -6.07 -8.85 13.36
C LEU A 109 -4.83 -8.08 12.88
N TRP A 110 -3.67 -8.39 13.46
CA TRP A 110 -2.38 -7.86 13.03
C TRP A 110 -1.48 -8.99 12.52
N GLY A 111 -0.80 -8.76 11.39
CA GLY A 111 0.19 -9.67 10.82
C GLY A 111 -0.33 -10.55 9.69
N GLN A 112 0.53 -10.80 8.70
CA GLN A 112 0.23 -11.70 7.58
C GLN A 112 0.05 -13.17 8.00
N ASP A 113 0.61 -13.54 9.15
CA ASP A 113 0.48 -14.85 9.78
C ASP A 113 -0.92 -15.10 10.40
N ARG A 114 -1.85 -14.17 10.21
CA ARG A 114 -3.27 -14.26 10.61
C ARG A 114 -4.26 -14.24 9.44
N ILE A 115 -3.80 -14.33 8.20
CA ILE A 115 -4.68 -14.35 7.02
C ILE A 115 -5.73 -15.49 7.10
N TRP A 116 -5.40 -16.63 7.69
CA TRP A 116 -6.35 -17.72 7.91
C TRP A 116 -7.50 -17.37 8.89
N MET A 117 -7.24 -16.49 9.88
CA MET A 117 -8.29 -15.98 10.77
C MET A 117 -9.19 -15.00 10.01
N LEU A 118 -8.59 -14.13 9.17
CA LEU A 118 -9.34 -13.22 8.31
C LEU A 118 -10.27 -13.99 7.36
N GLU A 119 -9.80 -15.06 6.73
CA GLU A 119 -10.62 -15.91 5.87
C GLU A 119 -11.82 -16.50 6.63
N ARG A 120 -11.57 -17.04 7.83
CA ARG A 120 -12.64 -17.57 8.70
C ARG A 120 -13.66 -16.48 9.07
N ASP A 121 -13.20 -15.32 9.49
CA ASP A 121 -14.06 -14.21 9.94
C ASP A 121 -14.91 -13.68 8.75
N LEU A 122 -14.36 -13.63 7.53
CA LEU A 122 -15.10 -13.30 6.30
C LEU A 122 -16.15 -14.35 5.92
N ILE A 123 -15.83 -15.65 6.02
CA ILE A 123 -16.80 -16.72 5.74
C ILE A 123 -17.97 -16.65 6.73
N GLN A 124 -17.68 -16.41 8.00
CA GLN A 124 -18.70 -16.30 9.04
C GLN A 124 -19.57 -15.05 8.86
N SER A 125 -19.02 -13.91 8.44
CA SER A 125 -19.79 -12.68 8.18
C SER A 125 -20.76 -12.80 6.99
N LEU A 126 -20.46 -13.66 6.01
CA LEU A 126 -21.31 -13.93 4.85
C LEU A 126 -22.35 -15.03 5.08
N SER A 127 -22.24 -15.79 6.18
CA SER A 127 -23.14 -16.92 6.50
C SER A 127 -24.39 -16.49 7.29
N ILE A 128 -24.68 -15.19 7.31
CA ILE A 128 -25.86 -14.57 7.94
C ILE A 128 -27.06 -14.66 6.99
#